data_AF-A0A7S3F7Y6-F1
#
_entry.id   AF-A0A7S3F7Y6-F1
#
_cell.length_a   1.000
_cell.length_b   1.000
_cell.length_c   1.000
_cell.angle_alpha   90.00
_cell.angle_beta   90.00
_cell.angle_gamma   90.00
#
_symmetry.space_group_name_H-M   'P 1'
#
loop_
_entity.id
_entity.type
_entity.pdbx_description
1 polymer ?
#
loop_
_entity_poly.entity_id
_entity_poly.type
_entity_poly.pdbx_seq_one_letter_code
_entity_poly.pdbx_strand_id
1 'polypeptide(L)'
;PSWPNHMMSISATANGGTNTGDGYHCVKHARYPQKTIFDHLLENGHEYVRAYNDSVVELYVDGFNTPTAKNRTHTMDRFFADAAAGTLPALTWISPRQGVNKSLGNLGGPNSDHPDCCDVALGERLRKDIYEALRAGPGWNETLFVFTWDDPGGFFDHVPPPMVAPAPDEQPACF
;
A
#
# COMPACT_ATOMS: atom_id res chain seq x y z
N PRO A 1 -1.08 -13.33 -4.03
CA PRO A 1 0.35 -12.98 -3.91
C PRO A 1 0.46 -11.47 -3.84
N SER A 2 1.45 -10.95 -3.10
CA SER A 2 1.43 -9.56 -2.66
C SER A 2 1.43 -8.55 -3.80
N TRP A 3 2.40 -8.63 -4.74
CA TRP A 3 2.56 -7.56 -5.74
C TRP A 3 1.35 -7.39 -6.68
N PRO A 4 0.79 -8.46 -7.29
CA PRO A 4 -0.43 -8.32 -8.08
C PRO A 4 -1.58 -7.68 -7.30
N ASN A 5 -1.78 -8.08 -6.04
CA ASN A 5 -2.88 -7.58 -5.22
C ASN A 5 -2.67 -6.11 -4.81
N HIS A 6 -1.43 -5.68 -4.57
CA HIS A 6 -1.11 -4.26 -4.39
C HIS A 6 -1.50 -3.46 -5.64
N MET A 7 -1.14 -3.95 -6.84
CA MET A 7 -1.47 -3.27 -8.11
C MET A 7 -2.99 -3.21 -8.32
N MET A 8 -3.70 -4.32 -8.11
CA MET A 8 -5.18 -4.35 -8.16
C MET A 8 -5.80 -3.33 -7.21
N SER A 9 -5.25 -3.18 -6.00
CA SER A 9 -5.80 -2.26 -4.99
C SER A 9 -5.70 -0.79 -5.38
N ILE A 10 -4.68 -0.41 -6.15
CA ILE A 10 -4.44 0.99 -6.53
C ILE A 10 -4.82 1.32 -7.98
N SER A 11 -4.99 0.31 -8.84
CA SER A 11 -5.19 0.50 -10.28
C SER A 11 -6.24 -0.42 -10.91
N ALA A 12 -6.83 -1.34 -10.14
CA ALA A 12 -7.81 -2.33 -10.61
C ALA A 12 -7.29 -3.32 -11.69
N THR A 13 -5.98 -3.34 -11.93
CA THR A 13 -5.29 -4.29 -12.83
C THR A 13 -3.91 -4.62 -12.24
N ALA A 14 -3.37 -5.80 -12.57
CA ALA A 14 -2.00 -6.20 -12.25
C ALA A 14 -1.07 -6.18 -13.48
N ASN A 15 -1.55 -5.64 -14.61
CA ASN A 15 -0.86 -5.60 -15.90
C ASN A 15 -0.30 -6.98 -16.30
N GLY A 16 -1.17 -8.00 -16.24
CA GLY A 16 -0.87 -9.40 -16.54
C GLY A 16 -0.13 -10.14 -15.42
N GLY A 17 0.33 -9.45 -14.38
CA GLY A 17 1.09 -10.05 -13.28
C GLY A 17 0.26 -11.02 -12.44
N THR A 18 0.72 -12.27 -12.32
CA THR A 18 0.03 -13.30 -11.52
C THR A 18 0.79 -13.71 -10.28
N ASN A 19 2.11 -13.51 -10.22
CA ASN A 19 2.95 -13.79 -9.06
C ASN A 19 3.75 -12.57 -8.62
N THR A 20 4.21 -12.63 -7.37
CA THR A 20 5.17 -11.66 -6.85
C THR A 20 6.47 -11.73 -7.66
N GLY A 21 6.89 -10.58 -8.19
CA GLY A 21 8.15 -10.44 -8.92
C GLY A 21 8.12 -10.77 -10.41
N ASP A 22 7.02 -11.32 -10.97
CA ASP A 22 6.95 -11.70 -12.40
C ASP A 22 7.46 -10.59 -13.32
N GLY A 23 6.91 -9.39 -13.21
CA GLY A 23 7.36 -8.24 -14.03
C GLY A 23 8.85 -7.91 -13.86
N TYR A 24 9.36 -7.93 -12.62
CA TYR A 24 10.76 -7.63 -12.33
C TYR A 24 11.72 -8.69 -12.88
N HIS A 25 11.31 -9.96 -12.85
CA HIS A 25 12.11 -11.09 -13.33
C HIS A 25 12.14 -11.18 -14.86
N CYS A 26 11.07 -10.73 -15.54
CA CYS A 26 11.00 -10.74 -16.99
C CYS A 26 11.73 -9.56 -17.64
N VAL A 27 11.44 -8.34 -17.17
CA VAL A 27 12.00 -7.11 -17.75
C VAL A 27 12.65 -6.32 -16.63
N LYS A 28 13.97 -6.39 -16.57
CA LYS A 28 14.76 -5.72 -15.55
C LYS A 28 14.48 -4.21 -15.59
N HIS A 29 14.12 -3.65 -14.44
CA HIS A 29 13.80 -2.22 -14.25
C HIS A 29 12.50 -1.73 -14.92
N ALA A 30 11.69 -2.60 -15.50
CA ALA A 30 10.35 -2.22 -15.92
C ALA A 30 9.49 -1.89 -14.70
N ARG A 31 8.60 -0.93 -14.91
CA ARG A 31 7.64 -0.44 -13.93
C ARG A 31 6.24 -0.67 -14.48
N TYR A 32 5.30 -0.78 -13.56
CA TYR A 32 3.88 -0.88 -13.84
C TYR A 32 3.37 0.42 -14.49
N PRO A 33 2.94 0.40 -15.76
CA PRO A 33 2.61 1.61 -16.51
C PRO A 33 1.17 2.09 -16.26
N GLN A 34 0.35 1.27 -15.59
CA GLN A 34 -1.07 1.54 -15.45
C GLN A 34 -1.34 2.77 -14.58
N LYS A 35 -2.44 3.45 -14.91
CA LYS A 35 -2.94 4.58 -14.16
C LYS A 35 -3.53 4.12 -12.83
N THR A 36 -3.36 4.93 -11.81
CA THR A 36 -3.79 4.62 -10.45
C THR A 36 -4.95 5.52 -10.00
N ILE A 37 -5.64 5.12 -8.93
CA ILE A 37 -6.63 5.94 -8.24
C ILE A 37 -6.06 7.31 -7.82
N PHE A 38 -4.77 7.38 -7.52
CA PHE A 38 -4.08 8.61 -7.15
C PHE A 38 -3.99 9.60 -8.32
N ASP A 39 -3.76 9.11 -9.54
CA ASP A 39 -3.77 9.94 -10.74
C ASP A 39 -5.18 10.49 -10.98
N HIS A 40 -6.19 9.64 -10.83
CA HIS A 40 -7.59 10.05 -10.92
C HIS A 40 -7.98 11.10 -9.88
N LEU A 41 -7.51 11.00 -8.63
CA LEU A 41 -7.76 12.02 -7.61
C LEU A 41 -7.22 13.39 -8.02
N LEU A 42 -5.96 13.45 -8.48
CA LEU A 42 -5.35 14.72 -8.89
C LEU A 42 -6.06 15.36 -10.09
N GLU A 43 -6.43 14.55 -11.08
CA GLU A 43 -7.19 15.03 -12.24
C GLU A 43 -8.57 15.60 -11.87
N ASN A 44 -9.14 15.14 -10.76
CA ASN A 44 -10.42 15.61 -10.25
C ASN A 44 -10.28 16.65 -9.11
N GLY A 45 -9.07 17.20 -8.92
CA GLY A 45 -8.84 18.27 -7.94
C GLY A 45 -8.84 17.81 -6.47
N HIS A 46 -8.68 16.51 -6.24
CA HIS A 46 -8.55 15.93 -4.91
C HIS A 46 -7.09 15.59 -4.61
N GLU A 47 -6.64 16.00 -3.43
CA GLU A 47 -5.29 15.68 -2.97
C GLU A 47 -5.21 14.29 -2.32
N TYR A 48 -4.01 13.72 -2.35
CA TYR A 48 -3.69 12.47 -1.66
C TYR A 48 -2.32 12.54 -1.01
N VAL A 49 -2.11 11.68 -0.02
CA VAL A 49 -0.80 11.41 0.57
C VAL A 49 -0.58 9.90 0.65
N ARG A 50 0.66 9.47 0.46
CA ARG A 50 1.12 8.11 0.78
C ARG A 50 2.06 8.17 1.97
N ALA A 51 1.79 7.39 3.01
CA ALA A 51 2.58 7.34 4.23
C ALA A 51 3.26 5.97 4.36
N TYR A 52 4.58 5.97 4.54
CA TYR A 52 5.39 4.77 4.72
C TYR A 52 6.66 5.10 5.50
N ASN A 53 7.44 4.11 5.93
CA ASN A 53 8.73 4.39 6.56
C ASN A 53 9.92 3.83 5.80
N ASP A 54 9.88 2.59 5.28
CA ASP A 54 11.08 1.94 4.73
C ASP A 54 11.00 1.59 3.24
N SER A 55 9.95 0.86 2.81
CA SER A 55 9.76 0.47 1.42
C SER A 55 8.32 0.15 1.13
N VAL A 56 7.92 0.45 -0.10
CA VAL A 56 6.57 0.19 -0.63
C VAL A 56 6.69 -0.31 -2.06
N VAL A 57 6.00 -1.42 -2.35
CA VAL A 57 5.98 -2.07 -3.68
C VAL A 57 5.37 -1.15 -4.73
N GLU A 58 4.49 -0.27 -4.29
CA GLU A 58 3.86 0.79 -5.06
C GLU A 58 4.90 1.63 -5.83
N LEU A 59 6.11 1.85 -5.29
CA LEU A 59 7.16 2.61 -6.01
C LEU A 59 7.63 1.95 -7.33
N TYR A 60 7.22 0.72 -7.63
CA TYR A 60 7.41 0.10 -8.93
C TYR A 60 6.36 0.52 -9.97
N VAL A 61 5.42 1.42 -9.64
CA VAL A 61 4.50 2.06 -10.58
C VAL A 61 5.12 3.32 -11.18
N ASP A 62 4.98 3.52 -12.49
CA ASP A 62 5.54 4.67 -13.20
C ASP A 62 5.05 6.01 -12.62
N GLY A 63 3.75 6.13 -12.36
CA GLY A 63 3.13 7.34 -11.78
C GLY A 63 3.77 7.80 -10.46
N PHE A 64 4.30 6.87 -9.67
CA PHE A 64 4.90 7.17 -8.37
C PHE A 64 6.38 7.58 -8.42
N ASN A 65 7.00 7.55 -9.60
CA ASN A 65 8.38 7.96 -9.80
C ASN A 65 8.54 9.42 -10.26
N THR A 66 7.43 10.14 -10.37
CA THR A 66 7.38 11.58 -10.72
C THR A 66 7.70 12.48 -9.52
N PRO A 67 8.18 13.72 -9.74
CA PRO A 67 8.34 14.70 -8.66
C PRO A 67 7.02 14.97 -7.89
N THR A 68 5.91 15.03 -8.61
CA THR A 68 4.56 15.24 -8.08
C THR A 68 4.17 14.18 -7.05
N ALA A 69 4.38 12.90 -7.37
CA ALA A 69 4.06 11.81 -6.48
C ALA A 69 5.06 11.72 -5.31
N LYS A 70 6.36 11.93 -5.57
CA LYS A 70 7.39 11.96 -4.51
C LYS A 70 7.10 13.02 -3.46
N ASN A 71 6.65 14.21 -3.88
CA ASN A 71 6.25 15.29 -2.95
C ASN A 71 5.00 14.97 -2.13
N ARG A 72 4.21 13.96 -2.52
CA ARG A 72 3.02 13.46 -1.78
C ARG A 72 3.32 12.17 -1.01
N THR A 73 4.59 11.83 -0.87
CA THR A 73 5.01 10.64 -0.16
C THR A 73 5.75 11.06 1.10
N HIS A 74 5.25 10.65 2.25
CA HIS A 74 5.70 11.13 3.56
C HIS A 74 5.97 9.97 4.52
N THR A 75 6.64 10.31 5.63
CA THR A 75 6.87 9.35 6.72
C THR A 75 5.58 9.07 7.49
N MET A 76 5.54 7.95 8.22
CA MET A 76 4.41 7.67 9.12
C MET A 76 4.26 8.73 10.21
N ASP A 77 5.38 9.31 10.69
CA ASP A 77 5.34 10.40 11.68
C ASP A 77 4.60 11.63 11.15
N ARG A 78 4.73 11.93 9.84
CA ARG A 78 3.98 13.01 9.20
C ARG A 78 2.48 12.70 9.16
N PHE A 79 2.10 11.46 8.86
CA PHE A 79 0.71 11.02 8.94
C PHE A 79 0.11 11.28 10.33
N PHE A 80 0.80 10.88 11.40
CA PHE A 80 0.30 11.10 12.77
C PHE A 80 0.16 12.59 13.10
N ALA A 81 1.08 13.43 12.64
CA ALA A 81 0.98 14.88 12.80
C ALA A 81 -0.22 15.47 12.04
N ASP A 82 -0.43 15.05 10.79
CA ASP A 82 -1.55 15.52 9.96
C ASP A 82 -2.90 15.03 10.50
N ALA A 83 -2.97 13.81 11.04
CA ALA A 83 -4.16 13.27 11.72
C ALA A 83 -4.52 14.10 12.97
N ALA A 84 -3.53 14.42 13.80
CA ALA A 84 -3.71 15.27 14.98
C ALA A 84 -4.12 16.71 14.63
N ALA A 85 -3.62 17.23 13.50
CA ALA A 85 -3.95 18.57 13.02
C ALA A 85 -5.28 18.66 12.26
N GLY A 86 -5.86 17.52 11.84
CA GLY A 86 -7.05 17.52 10.99
C GLY A 86 -6.79 17.89 9.53
N THR A 87 -5.57 17.70 9.06
CA THR A 87 -5.13 18.13 7.72
C THR A 87 -4.90 16.97 6.76
N LEU A 88 -5.45 15.79 7.07
CA LEU A 88 -5.40 14.65 6.16
C LEU A 88 -6.17 14.99 4.86
N PRO A 89 -5.62 14.63 3.69
CA PRO A 89 -6.28 14.84 2.40
C PRO A 89 -7.42 13.84 2.17
N ALA A 90 -8.09 13.95 1.01
CA ALA A 90 -9.20 13.08 0.63
C ALA A 90 -8.84 11.59 0.60
N LEU A 91 -7.60 11.24 0.25
CA LEU A 91 -7.07 9.89 0.37
C LEU A 91 -5.70 9.89 1.05
N THR A 92 -5.59 9.16 2.14
CA THR A 92 -4.30 8.81 2.75
C THR A 92 -4.07 7.31 2.62
N TRP A 93 -3.05 6.91 1.86
CA TRP A 93 -2.66 5.52 1.69
C TRP A 93 -1.53 5.18 2.64
N ILE A 94 -1.75 4.21 3.53
CA ILE A 94 -0.78 3.82 4.55
C ILE A 94 -0.16 2.49 4.15
N SER A 95 1.17 2.44 4.14
CA SER A 95 1.92 1.20 3.90
C SER A 95 2.73 0.83 5.15
N PRO A 96 2.62 -0.43 5.62
CA PRO A 96 3.40 -0.90 6.76
C PRO A 96 4.90 -1.00 6.41
N ARG A 97 5.71 -1.16 7.44
CA ARG A 97 7.15 -1.41 7.30
C ARG A 97 7.41 -2.84 6.91
N GLN A 98 8.27 -3.02 5.93
CA GLN A 98 8.70 -4.34 5.43
C GLN A 98 10.02 -4.82 6.03
N GLY A 99 10.70 -3.99 6.83
CA GLY A 99 11.97 -4.31 7.48
C GLY A 99 13.19 -4.27 6.54
N VAL A 100 13.08 -3.63 5.38
CA VAL A 100 14.12 -3.69 4.34
C VAL A 100 15.19 -2.60 4.47
N ASN A 101 14.85 -1.45 5.06
CA ASN A 101 15.81 -0.36 5.26
C ASN A 101 16.38 -0.39 6.68
N LYS A 102 17.51 -1.08 6.84
CA LYS A 102 18.25 -1.20 8.11
C LYS A 102 18.84 0.14 8.60
N SER A 103 18.95 1.14 7.72
CA SER A 103 19.50 2.46 8.06
C SER A 103 18.51 3.37 8.80
N LEU A 104 17.23 3.00 8.85
CA LEU A 104 16.22 3.73 9.65
C LEU A 104 16.28 3.40 11.16
N GLY A 105 17.28 2.63 11.60
CA GLY A 105 17.50 2.30 13.00
C GLY A 105 16.51 1.27 13.56
N ASN A 106 16.30 1.28 14.87
CA ASN A 106 15.38 0.38 15.56
C ASN A 106 13.93 0.88 15.46
N LEU A 107 13.32 0.81 14.27
CA LEU A 107 11.87 0.98 14.12
C LEU A 107 11.08 -0.22 14.69
N GLY A 108 11.68 -1.02 15.57
CA GLY A 108 11.07 -2.21 16.17
C GLY A 108 10.98 -3.42 15.23
N GLY A 109 11.30 -3.29 13.95
CA GLY A 109 11.18 -4.35 12.94
C GLY A 109 10.02 -4.15 11.96
N PRO A 110 9.82 -5.11 11.05
CA PRO A 110 8.70 -5.11 10.11
C PRO A 110 7.36 -5.31 10.83
N ASN A 111 6.31 -4.68 10.33
CA ASN A 111 4.98 -4.65 10.95
C ASN A 111 3.85 -4.79 9.94
N SER A 112 4.10 -5.51 8.85
CA SER A 112 3.13 -5.76 7.77
C SER A 112 2.29 -7.01 7.96
N ASP A 113 2.46 -7.73 9.08
CA ASP A 113 1.93 -9.08 9.32
C ASP A 113 2.38 -10.13 8.29
N HIS A 114 3.36 -9.81 7.43
CA HIS A 114 3.83 -10.77 6.43
C HIS A 114 4.38 -12.02 7.13
N PRO A 115 3.97 -13.23 6.71
CA PRO A 115 4.47 -14.48 7.27
C PRO A 115 6.00 -14.56 7.30
N ASP A 116 6.52 -15.35 8.24
CA ASP A 116 7.95 -15.68 8.46
C ASP A 116 8.87 -14.53 8.89
N CYS A 117 8.62 -13.29 8.46
CA CYS A 117 9.51 -12.16 8.72
C CYS A 117 8.93 -11.12 9.70
N CYS A 118 7.61 -11.04 9.86
CA CYS A 118 6.97 -10.02 10.68
C CYS A 118 6.48 -10.52 12.04
N ASP A 119 6.59 -9.65 13.05
CA ASP A 119 5.93 -9.84 14.33
C ASP A 119 4.51 -9.27 14.26
N VAL A 120 3.52 -10.15 14.40
CA VAL A 120 2.09 -9.80 14.41
C VAL A 120 1.77 -8.78 15.51
N ALA A 121 2.46 -8.80 16.65
CA ALA A 121 2.26 -7.82 17.72
C ALA A 121 2.63 -6.40 17.27
N LEU A 122 3.60 -6.25 16.36
CA LEU A 122 3.96 -4.95 15.80
C LEU A 122 2.96 -4.48 14.76
N GLY A 123 2.39 -5.39 13.96
CA GLY A 123 1.31 -5.07 13.02
C GLY A 123 0.03 -4.65 13.74
N GLU A 124 -0.35 -5.39 14.79
CA GLU A 124 -1.49 -5.05 15.66
C GLU A 124 -1.28 -3.68 16.33
N ARG A 125 -0.06 -3.40 16.79
CA ARG A 125 0.30 -2.09 17.33
C ARG A 125 0.14 -0.98 16.29
N LEU A 126 0.61 -1.19 15.06
CA LEU A 126 0.47 -0.20 13.99
C LEU A 126 -1.00 0.14 13.74
N ARG A 127 -1.88 -0.87 13.60
CA ARG A 127 -3.32 -0.66 13.43
C ARG A 127 -3.92 0.13 14.57
N LYS A 128 -3.59 -0.25 15.81
CA LYS A 128 -4.07 0.45 17.00
C LYS A 128 -3.62 1.92 17.00
N ASP A 129 -2.35 2.17 16.71
CA ASP A 129 -1.81 3.53 16.74
C ASP A 129 -2.43 4.42 15.65
N ILE A 130 -2.66 3.88 14.44
CA ILE A 130 -3.41 4.56 13.37
C ILE A 130 -4.84 4.87 13.82
N TYR A 131 -5.56 3.88 14.34
CA TYR A 131 -6.94 4.04 14.78
C TYR A 131 -7.06 5.10 15.88
N GLU A 132 -6.22 5.04 16.91
CA GLU A 132 -6.24 6.01 18.02
C GLU A 132 -5.88 7.42 17.55
N ALA A 133 -4.93 7.56 16.60
CA ALA A 133 -4.60 8.86 16.02
C ALA A 133 -5.77 9.47 15.25
N LEU A 134 -6.46 8.67 14.44
CA LEU A 134 -7.66 9.11 13.71
C LEU A 134 -8.79 9.47 14.68
N ARG A 135 -9.04 8.63 15.68
CA ARG A 135 -10.10 8.81 16.68
C ARG A 135 -9.90 10.03 17.56
N ALA A 136 -8.66 10.33 17.94
CA ALA A 136 -8.32 11.50 18.72
C ALA A 136 -8.27 12.79 17.88
N GLY A 137 -8.16 12.67 16.56
CA GLY A 137 -8.07 13.78 15.63
C GLY A 137 -9.41 14.48 15.38
N PRO A 138 -9.38 15.77 14.99
CA PRO A 138 -10.60 16.55 14.72
C PRO A 138 -11.38 16.04 13.50
N GLY A 139 -10.74 15.30 12.58
CA GLY A 139 -11.36 14.73 11.38
C GLY A 139 -12.10 13.40 11.59
N TRP A 140 -12.15 12.86 12.81
CA TRP A 140 -12.69 11.51 13.08
C TRP A 140 -14.09 11.27 12.49
N ASN A 141 -15.01 12.21 12.69
CA ASN A 141 -16.41 12.06 12.26
C ASN A 141 -16.59 12.14 10.72
N GLU A 142 -15.57 12.55 9.99
CA GLU A 142 -15.57 12.69 8.53
C GLU A 142 -14.61 11.71 7.85
N THR A 143 -14.00 10.80 8.63
CA THR A 143 -13.01 9.84 8.14
C THR A 143 -13.61 8.44 8.02
N LEU A 144 -13.44 7.82 6.85
CA LEU A 144 -13.61 6.38 6.68
C LEU A 144 -12.24 5.69 6.79
N PHE A 145 -12.05 4.89 7.84
CA PHE A 145 -10.85 4.06 7.96
C PHE A 145 -11.11 2.67 7.36
N VAL A 146 -10.40 2.36 6.27
CA VAL A 146 -10.42 1.04 5.64
C VAL A 146 -9.10 0.33 5.95
N PHE A 147 -9.20 -0.88 6.50
CA PHE A 147 -8.07 -1.76 6.73
C PHE A 147 -8.34 -3.09 6.02
N THR A 148 -7.34 -3.58 5.28
CA THR A 148 -7.38 -4.87 4.59
C THR A 148 -5.97 -5.44 4.52
N TRP A 149 -5.89 -6.76 4.34
CA TRP A 149 -4.69 -7.44 3.87
C TRP A 149 -4.69 -7.46 2.35
N ASP A 150 -3.49 -7.52 1.78
CA ASP A 150 -3.28 -7.67 0.34
C ASP A 150 -3.45 -9.13 -0.09
N ASP A 151 -3.05 -10.10 0.73
CA ASP A 151 -3.17 -11.52 0.44
C ASP A 151 -3.36 -12.38 1.72
N PRO A 152 -3.79 -13.65 1.62
CA PRO A 152 -4.11 -14.48 2.79
C PRO A 152 -2.88 -15.03 3.53
N GLY A 153 -1.65 -14.67 3.12
CA GLY A 153 -0.41 -15.16 3.72
C GLY A 153 -0.09 -16.63 3.42
N GLY A 154 -0.86 -17.28 2.55
CA GLY A 154 -0.74 -18.71 2.27
C GLY A 154 -1.29 -19.62 3.38
N PHE A 155 -1.97 -19.05 4.38
CA PHE A 155 -2.64 -19.82 5.42
C PHE A 155 -3.94 -20.46 4.90
N PHE A 156 -4.37 -21.54 5.58
CA PHE A 156 -5.60 -22.24 5.22
C PHE A 156 -6.83 -21.36 5.49
N ASP A 157 -7.69 -21.24 4.47
CA ASP A 157 -9.05 -20.74 4.60
C ASP A 157 -10.04 -21.84 4.19
N HIS A 158 -11.08 -22.04 4.99
CA HIS A 158 -12.11 -23.05 4.76
C HIS A 158 -13.14 -22.60 3.72
N VAL A 159 -13.24 -21.29 3.46
CA VAL A 159 -14.17 -20.71 2.50
C VAL A 159 -13.51 -20.75 1.12
N PRO A 160 -14.07 -21.50 0.16
CA PRO A 160 -13.61 -21.40 -1.23
C PRO A 160 -13.85 -19.98 -1.74
N PRO A 161 -12.89 -19.37 -2.47
CA PRO A 161 -13.11 -18.06 -3.08
C PRO A 161 -14.41 -18.04 -3.89
N PRO A 162 -15.32 -17.07 -3.66
CA PRO A 162 -16.68 -17.10 -4.19
C PRO A 162 -16.77 -16.88 -5.70
N MET A 163 -15.66 -16.61 -6.40
CA MET A 163 -15.61 -16.35 -7.83
C MET A 163 -14.56 -17.21 -8.53
N VAL A 164 -14.87 -17.63 -9.76
CA VAL A 164 -13.82 -17.81 -10.77
C VAL A 164 -13.28 -16.42 -11.03
N ALA A 165 -12.18 -16.05 -10.37
CA ALA A 165 -11.57 -14.76 -10.60
C ALA A 165 -11.31 -14.62 -12.10
N PRO A 166 -11.88 -13.61 -12.79
CA PRO A 166 -11.52 -13.37 -14.17
C PRO A 166 -10.00 -13.19 -14.24
N ALA A 167 -9.37 -13.70 -15.30
CA ALA A 167 -7.96 -13.43 -15.51
C ALA A 167 -7.77 -11.90 -15.45
N PRO A 168 -6.79 -11.41 -14.65
CA PRO A 168 -6.70 -9.99 -14.34
C PRO A 168 -6.62 -9.14 -15.61
N ASP A 169 -5.94 -9.65 -16.66
CA ASP A 169 -5.81 -9.01 -17.96
C ASP A 169 -5.63 -10.08 -19.07
N GLU A 170 -5.85 -9.72 -20.34
CA GLU A 170 -5.48 -10.55 -21.50
C GLU A 170 -3.97 -10.50 -21.82
N GLN A 171 -3.21 -9.74 -21.04
CA GLN A 171 -1.77 -9.53 -21.25
C GLN A 171 -0.96 -10.62 -20.55
N PRO A 172 0.14 -11.11 -21.15
CA PRO A 172 1.05 -12.02 -20.46
C PRO A 172 1.67 -11.32 -19.25
N ALA A 173 1.87 -12.06 -18.15
CA ALA A 173 2.80 -11.64 -17.11
C ALA A 173 4.14 -11.32 -17.78
N CYS A 174 4.72 -10.12 -17.55
CA CYS A 174 6.07 -9.66 -17.93
C CYS A 174 6.15 -8.19 -18.41
N PHE A 175 5.03 -7.44 -18.39
CA PHE A 175 4.82 -6.09 -18.97
C PHE A 175 4.60 -6.09 -20.49
#